data_AF-A0A0R1HY92-F1
#
_entry.id   AF-A0A0R1HY92-F1
#
_cell.length_a   1.000
_cell.length_b   1.000
_cell.length_c   1.000
_cell.angle_alpha   90.00
_cell.angle_beta   90.00
_cell.angle_gamma   90.00
#
_symmetry.space_group_name_H-M   'P 1'
#
loop_
_entity.id
_entity.type
_entity.pdbx_description
1 polymer ?
#
loop_
_entity_poly.entity_id
_entity_poly.type
_entity_poly.pdbx_seq_one_letter_code
_entity_poly.pdbx_strand_id
1 'polypeptide(L)'
;MMKHFNFEFSRMKKMLLPLGLTTGILQLLFLYFFALVGRFDASDENNMLTSYSSVLGLATTGTMCVLAIYGTVMASQYLVRDYVGMNKSKTYLLPISRKELFYTKTKAFSAVISLSMIVGLLISNLVFMMMNVIIPLIKISPLPHTIDVVVSTIACICLTLTIILFSSFIGIKLNSTVQGIIASIVFVVFLSNLSAITLMSYEFLSLLVAIAMIVLVTIAGISMGRSIDKNEAL
;
A
#
# COMPACT_ATOMS: atom_id res chain seq x y z
N MET A 1 -1.12 -22.94 -12.71
CA MET A 1 -1.48 -21.79 -11.84
C MET A 1 -1.36 -22.00 -10.31
N MET A 2 -2.21 -22.80 -9.62
CA MET A 2 -2.27 -22.78 -8.13
C MET A 2 -0.99 -23.29 -7.41
N LYS A 3 -0.29 -24.28 -7.99
CA LYS A 3 1.00 -24.77 -7.45
C LYS A 3 2.11 -23.70 -7.48
N HIS A 4 2.17 -22.89 -8.54
CA HIS A 4 3.17 -21.83 -8.68
C HIS A 4 2.88 -20.63 -7.77
N PHE A 5 1.60 -20.33 -7.54
CA PHE A 5 1.21 -19.31 -6.57
C PHE A 5 1.64 -19.69 -5.15
N ASN A 6 1.36 -20.92 -4.72
CA ASN A 6 1.74 -21.39 -3.38
C ASN A 6 3.25 -21.38 -3.17
N PHE A 7 4.03 -21.71 -4.21
CA PHE A 7 5.48 -21.62 -4.17
C PHE A 7 5.98 -20.19 -3.96
N GLU A 8 5.51 -19.24 -4.79
CA GLU A 8 5.91 -17.83 -4.69
C GLU A 8 5.42 -17.20 -3.37
N PHE A 9 4.21 -17.54 -2.92
CA PHE A 9 3.67 -17.09 -1.64
C PHE A 9 4.50 -17.61 -0.46
N SER A 10 4.85 -18.90 -0.44
CA SER A 10 5.69 -19.49 0.61
C SER A 10 7.07 -18.82 0.70
N ARG A 11 7.66 -18.50 -0.46
CA ARG A 11 8.93 -17.76 -0.54
C ARG A 11 8.82 -16.35 0.05
N MET A 12 7.71 -15.65 -0.21
CA MET A 12 7.47 -14.28 0.26
C MET A 12 6.86 -14.21 1.67
N LYS A 13 6.34 -15.32 2.23
CA LYS A 13 5.69 -15.38 3.55
C LYS A 13 6.59 -14.86 4.68
N LYS A 14 7.91 -15.04 4.56
CA LYS A 14 8.89 -14.52 5.53
C LYS A 14 8.85 -12.99 5.68
N MET A 15 8.33 -12.28 4.68
CA MET A 15 8.18 -10.83 4.68
C MET A 15 6.91 -10.36 5.41
N LEU A 16 5.95 -11.24 5.70
CA LEU A 16 4.69 -10.87 6.34
C LEU A 16 4.92 -10.23 7.71
N LEU A 17 5.70 -10.87 8.55
CA LEU A 17 5.96 -10.42 9.92
C LEU A 17 6.68 -9.04 9.93
N PRO A 18 7.83 -8.84 9.27
CA PRO A 18 8.51 -7.55 9.30
C PRO A 18 7.68 -6.44 8.64
N LEU A 19 6.93 -6.74 7.57
CA LEU A 19 6.09 -5.72 6.93
C LEU A 19 4.87 -5.35 7.79
N GLY A 20 4.25 -6.33 8.46
CA GLY A 20 3.16 -6.07 9.40
C GLY A 20 3.63 -5.25 10.61
N LEU A 21 4.81 -5.57 11.16
CA LEU A 21 5.41 -4.84 12.28
C LEU A 21 5.72 -3.39 11.91
N THR A 22 6.39 -3.18 10.77
CA THR A 22 6.70 -1.82 10.28
C THR A 22 5.43 -1.03 10.01
N THR A 23 4.42 -1.64 9.39
CA THR A 23 3.11 -1.01 9.17
C THR A 23 2.45 -0.60 10.49
N GLY A 24 2.41 -1.51 11.47
CA GLY A 24 1.79 -1.24 12.76
C GLY A 24 2.51 -0.15 13.56
N ILE A 25 3.84 -0.18 13.60
CA ILE A 25 4.65 0.83 14.29
C ILE A 25 4.47 2.21 13.64
N LEU A 26 4.54 2.29 12.30
CA LEU A 26 4.35 3.56 11.58
C LEU A 26 2.95 4.13 11.80
N GLN A 27 1.92 3.29 11.75
CA GLN A 27 0.53 3.72 11.96
C GLN A 27 0.34 4.26 13.38
N LEU A 28 0.83 3.55 14.39
CA LEU A 28 0.78 4.04 15.77
C LEU A 28 1.54 5.36 15.93
N LEU A 29 2.74 5.45 15.38
CA LEU A 29 3.56 6.65 15.45
C LEU A 29 2.82 7.85 14.88
N PHE A 30 2.25 7.74 13.68
CA PHE A 30 1.49 8.85 13.08
C PHE A 30 0.19 9.16 13.82
N LEU A 31 -0.55 8.15 14.29
CA LEU A 31 -1.77 8.37 15.08
C LEU A 31 -1.47 9.17 16.35
N TYR A 32 -0.46 8.76 17.12
CA TYR A 32 -0.07 9.49 18.33
C TYR A 32 0.50 10.87 18.01
N PHE A 33 1.30 11.00 16.96
CA PHE A 33 1.84 12.29 16.53
C PHE A 33 0.71 13.29 16.23
N PHE A 34 -0.23 12.93 15.35
CA PHE A 34 -1.33 13.83 14.98
C PHE A 34 -2.32 14.07 16.12
N ALA A 35 -2.61 13.08 16.95
CA ALA A 35 -3.45 13.27 18.14
C ALA A 35 -2.80 14.22 19.16
N LEU A 36 -1.49 14.11 19.37
CA LEU A 36 -0.75 14.95 20.29
C LEU A 36 -0.65 16.40 19.78
N VAL A 37 -0.35 16.57 18.49
CA VAL A 37 -0.37 17.90 17.84
C VAL A 37 -1.75 18.52 17.96
N GLY A 38 -2.83 17.79 17.64
CA GLY A 38 -4.20 18.30 17.75
C GLY A 38 -4.62 18.70 19.17
N ARG A 39 -4.03 18.08 20.20
CA ARG A 39 -4.25 18.45 21.60
C ARG A 39 -3.53 19.72 22.00
N PHE A 40 -2.30 19.93 21.53
CA PHE A 40 -1.51 21.13 21.84
C PHE A 40 -1.97 22.36 21.05
N ASP A 41 -2.51 22.15 19.86
CA ASP A 41 -2.99 23.22 18.98
C ASP A 41 -4.40 23.72 19.37
N ALA A 42 -5.04 23.13 20.39
CA ALA A 42 -6.45 23.30 20.80
C ALA A 42 -6.91 24.72 21.19
N SER A 43 -6.12 25.76 20.92
CA SER A 43 -6.44 27.18 21.12
C SER A 43 -7.45 27.76 20.14
N ASP A 44 -7.72 27.10 19.00
CA ASP A 44 -8.67 27.59 17.99
C ASP A 44 -9.91 26.68 17.83
N GLU A 45 -11.10 27.29 17.77
CA GLU A 45 -12.41 26.62 17.66
C GLU A 45 -12.61 25.85 16.33
N ASN A 46 -11.70 25.98 15.37
CA ASN A 46 -11.75 25.37 14.03
C ASN A 46 -10.67 24.29 13.78
N ASN A 47 -10.24 23.58 14.83
CA ASN A 47 -9.14 22.65 14.70
C ASN A 47 -9.50 21.33 14.02
N MET A 48 -9.12 21.23 12.74
CA MET A 48 -9.17 20.01 11.93
C MET A 48 -8.53 18.80 12.62
N LEU A 49 -7.54 19.00 13.51
CA LEU A 49 -6.83 17.93 14.23
C LEU A 49 -7.52 17.48 15.53
N THR A 50 -8.70 18.02 15.88
CA THR A 50 -9.47 17.56 17.05
C THR A 50 -10.46 16.44 16.71
N SER A 51 -10.72 16.21 15.42
CA SER A 51 -11.60 15.14 14.94
C SER A 51 -10.86 13.82 14.76
N TYR A 52 -11.50 12.72 15.15
CA TYR A 52 -10.94 11.37 15.02
C TYR A 52 -10.68 10.98 13.56
N SER A 53 -11.65 11.22 12.66
CA SER A 53 -11.52 10.91 11.22
C SER A 53 -10.36 11.68 10.56
N SER A 54 -10.13 12.92 11.02
CA SER A 54 -9.02 13.73 10.51
C SER A 54 -7.65 13.20 10.94
N VAL A 55 -7.50 12.83 12.22
CA VAL A 55 -6.28 12.19 12.74
C VAL A 55 -6.03 10.85 12.05
N LEU A 56 -7.08 10.03 11.90
CA LEU A 56 -7.02 8.74 11.23
C LEU A 56 -6.64 8.89 9.76
N GLY A 57 -7.25 9.83 9.03
CA GLY A 57 -6.98 10.07 7.61
C GLY A 57 -5.56 10.55 7.33
N LEU A 58 -5.03 11.44 8.18
CA LEU A 58 -3.64 11.90 8.08
C LEU A 58 -2.65 10.79 8.43
N ALA A 59 -2.91 10.03 9.50
CA ALA A 59 -2.04 8.94 9.90
C ALA A 59 -1.98 7.83 8.85
N THR A 60 -3.14 7.43 8.31
CA THR A 60 -3.24 6.43 7.24
C THR A 60 -2.61 6.90 5.93
N THR A 61 -2.68 8.21 5.63
CA THR A 61 -1.96 8.78 4.47
C THR A 61 -0.45 8.74 4.70
N GLY A 62 0.03 9.09 5.89
CA GLY A 62 1.45 9.02 6.24
C GLY A 62 2.01 7.61 6.11
N THR A 63 1.27 6.60 6.61
CA THR A 63 1.67 5.19 6.46
C THR A 63 1.65 4.72 5.02
N MET A 64 0.62 5.09 4.25
CA MET A 64 0.55 4.82 2.81
C MET A 64 1.81 5.32 2.08
N CYS A 65 2.25 6.55 2.36
CA CYS A 65 3.41 7.15 1.71
C CYS A 65 4.69 6.33 1.94
N VAL A 66 4.98 6.01 3.20
CA VAL A 66 6.19 5.27 3.58
C VAL A 66 6.14 3.84 3.02
N LEU A 67 4.99 3.17 3.17
CA LEU A 67 4.81 1.79 2.70
C LEU A 67 4.79 1.69 1.18
N ALA A 68 4.32 2.70 0.46
CA ALA A 68 4.37 2.72 -0.99
C ALA A 68 5.81 2.73 -1.51
N ILE A 69 6.68 3.56 -0.93
CA ILE A 69 8.10 3.61 -1.29
C ILE A 69 8.80 2.31 -0.90
N TYR A 70 8.66 1.88 0.36
CA TYR A 70 9.28 0.65 0.85
C TYR A 70 8.81 -0.59 0.08
N GLY A 71 7.50 -0.71 -0.15
CA GLY A 71 6.90 -1.76 -0.95
C GLY A 71 7.35 -1.73 -2.40
N THR A 72 7.65 -0.56 -2.97
CA THR A 72 8.23 -0.45 -4.32
C THR A 72 9.67 -0.93 -4.37
N VAL A 73 10.47 -0.68 -3.32
CA VAL A 73 11.82 -1.25 -3.21
C VAL A 73 11.74 -2.78 -3.17
N MET A 74 10.82 -3.34 -2.39
CA MET A 74 10.57 -4.78 -2.38
C MET A 74 10.10 -5.29 -3.75
N ALA A 75 9.13 -4.64 -4.38
CA ALA A 75 8.66 -5.00 -5.72
C ALA A 75 9.82 -4.96 -6.73
N SER A 76 10.75 -4.02 -6.58
CA SER A 76 11.93 -3.93 -7.44
C SER A 76 12.85 -5.15 -7.32
N GLN A 77 12.96 -5.73 -6.12
CA GLN A 77 13.78 -6.91 -5.85
C GLN A 77 13.09 -8.24 -6.23
N TYR A 78 11.78 -8.35 -6.03
CA TYR A 78 11.02 -9.61 -6.19
C TYR A 78 10.22 -9.71 -7.49
N LEU A 79 9.80 -8.58 -8.07
CA LEU A 79 9.05 -8.49 -9.31
C LEU A 79 9.94 -7.97 -10.45
N VAL A 80 10.42 -6.72 -10.34
CA VAL A 80 11.06 -6.02 -11.47
C VAL A 80 12.38 -6.68 -11.87
N ARG A 81 13.19 -7.11 -10.91
CA ARG A 81 14.52 -7.70 -11.13
C ARG A 81 14.53 -8.87 -12.12
N ASP A 82 13.46 -9.66 -12.18
CA ASP A 82 13.37 -10.82 -13.07
C ASP A 82 13.08 -10.43 -14.53
N TYR A 83 12.61 -9.21 -14.78
CA TYR A 83 12.24 -8.72 -16.12
C TYR A 83 13.22 -7.67 -16.66
N VAL A 84 14.29 -7.35 -15.92
CA VAL A 84 15.27 -6.33 -16.27
C VAL A 84 16.66 -6.96 -16.54
N GLY A 85 17.35 -6.45 -17.57
CA GLY A 85 18.74 -6.82 -17.88
C GLY A 85 18.92 -8.31 -18.18
N MET A 86 20.05 -8.89 -17.75
CA MET A 86 20.39 -10.30 -18.00
C MET A 86 19.45 -11.30 -17.31
N ASN A 87 18.77 -10.89 -16.24
CA ASN A 87 17.80 -11.76 -15.57
C ASN A 87 16.57 -12.02 -16.44
N LYS A 88 16.24 -11.08 -17.34
CA LYS A 88 15.20 -11.25 -18.37
C LYS A 88 15.46 -12.52 -19.18
N SER A 89 16.71 -12.76 -19.60
CA SER A 89 17.09 -13.96 -20.36
C SER A 89 16.97 -15.25 -19.54
N LYS A 90 17.24 -15.20 -18.23
CA LYS A 90 17.10 -16.37 -17.34
C LYS A 90 15.65 -16.83 -17.23
N THR A 91 14.68 -15.93 -17.36
CA THR A 91 13.26 -16.33 -17.32
C THR A 91 12.85 -17.20 -18.51
N TYR A 92 13.60 -17.23 -19.62
CA TYR A 92 13.36 -18.15 -20.74
C TYR A 92 13.75 -19.61 -20.44
N LEU A 93 14.58 -19.84 -19.42
CA LEU A 93 14.99 -21.18 -19.01
C LEU A 93 13.96 -21.87 -18.11
N LEU A 94 12.94 -21.12 -17.67
CA LEU A 94 11.90 -21.67 -16.80
C LEU A 94 10.85 -22.42 -17.64
N PRO A 95 10.35 -23.57 -17.18
CA PRO A 95 9.32 -24.35 -17.87
C PRO A 95 7.92 -23.73 -17.65
N ILE A 96 7.80 -22.41 -17.78
CA ILE A 96 6.55 -21.66 -17.62
C ILE A 96 6.58 -20.41 -18.52
N SER A 97 5.44 -20.01 -19.08
CA SER A 97 5.37 -18.78 -19.88
C SER A 97 5.70 -17.54 -19.02
N ARG A 98 6.43 -16.56 -19.56
CA ARG A 98 6.88 -15.42 -18.74
C ARG A 98 5.71 -14.52 -18.33
N LYS A 99 4.65 -14.52 -19.12
CA LYS A 99 3.35 -13.91 -18.80
C LYS A 99 2.65 -14.61 -17.62
N GLU A 100 2.58 -15.95 -17.59
CA GLU A 100 2.00 -16.66 -16.45
C GLU A 100 2.85 -16.47 -15.18
N LEU A 101 4.18 -16.48 -15.32
CA LEU A 101 5.11 -16.16 -14.23
C LEU A 101 4.84 -14.76 -13.68
N PHE A 102 4.69 -13.77 -14.57
CA PHE A 102 4.46 -12.36 -14.20
C PHE A 102 3.17 -12.22 -13.39
N TYR A 103 2.07 -12.78 -13.88
CA TYR A 103 0.79 -12.73 -13.17
C TYR A 103 0.84 -13.46 -11.84
N THR A 104 1.49 -14.63 -11.78
CA THR A 104 1.58 -15.41 -10.56
C THR A 104 2.38 -14.68 -9.48
N LYS A 105 3.55 -14.13 -9.86
CA LYS A 105 4.37 -13.32 -8.95
C LYS A 105 3.65 -12.06 -8.49
N THR A 106 3.03 -11.33 -9.41
CA THR A 106 2.31 -10.09 -9.07
C THR A 106 1.18 -10.37 -8.09
N LYS A 107 0.38 -11.43 -8.30
CA LYS A 107 -0.68 -11.85 -7.38
C LYS A 107 -0.16 -12.29 -6.02
N ALA A 108 0.92 -13.10 -6.00
CA ALA A 108 1.51 -13.56 -4.74
C ALA A 108 2.07 -12.39 -3.93
N PHE A 109 2.77 -11.48 -4.61
CA PHE A 109 3.32 -10.27 -4.00
C PHE A 109 2.20 -9.37 -3.43
N SER A 110 1.16 -9.08 -4.23
CA SER A 110 0.04 -8.26 -3.77
C SER A 110 -0.69 -8.87 -2.58
N ALA A 111 -0.84 -10.20 -2.54
CA ALA A 111 -1.48 -10.91 -1.43
C ALA A 111 -0.65 -10.86 -0.14
N VAL A 112 0.68 -10.95 -0.24
CA VAL A 112 1.57 -10.84 0.92
C VAL A 112 1.55 -9.42 1.48
N ILE A 113 1.65 -8.40 0.62
CA ILE A 113 1.58 -7.00 1.05
C ILE A 113 0.22 -6.69 1.67
N SER A 114 -0.88 -7.08 1.04
CA SER A 114 -2.22 -6.81 1.60
C SER A 114 -2.42 -7.49 2.94
N LEU A 115 -2.08 -8.77 3.08
CA LEU A 115 -2.29 -9.51 4.33
C LEU A 115 -1.48 -8.91 5.48
N SER A 116 -0.22 -8.53 5.23
CA SER A 116 0.62 -7.90 6.25
C SER A 116 0.14 -6.50 6.63
N MET A 117 -0.31 -5.70 5.65
CA MET A 117 -0.89 -4.39 5.93
C MET A 117 -2.22 -4.48 6.69
N ILE A 118 -3.11 -5.43 6.35
CA ILE A 118 -4.37 -5.65 7.08
C ILE A 118 -4.09 -5.89 8.56
N VAL A 119 -3.19 -6.83 8.86
CA VAL A 119 -2.84 -7.18 10.24
C VAL A 119 -2.20 -5.97 10.95
N GLY A 120 -1.23 -5.32 10.32
CA GLY A 120 -0.53 -4.17 10.92
C GLY A 120 -1.44 -2.97 11.20
N LEU A 121 -2.29 -2.60 10.23
CA LEU A 121 -3.21 -1.46 10.36
C LEU A 121 -4.35 -1.74 11.35
N LEU A 122 -4.96 -2.93 11.31
CA LEU A 122 -6.03 -3.26 12.26
C LEU A 122 -5.53 -3.30 13.70
N ILE A 123 -4.39 -3.96 13.96
CA ILE A 123 -3.82 -4.03 15.31
C ILE A 123 -3.47 -2.63 15.82
N SER A 124 -2.81 -1.80 15.01
CA SER A 124 -2.44 -0.44 15.42
C SER A 124 -3.65 0.45 15.69
N ASN A 125 -4.64 0.45 14.82
CA ASN A 125 -5.87 1.22 15.02
C ASN A 125 -6.64 0.74 16.28
N LEU A 126 -6.72 -0.58 16.51
CA LEU A 126 -7.35 -1.14 17.72
C LEU A 126 -6.60 -0.73 18.99
N VAL A 127 -5.26 -0.81 18.99
CA VAL A 127 -4.44 -0.38 20.13
C VAL A 127 -4.66 1.11 20.42
N PHE A 128 -4.71 1.94 19.39
CA PHE A 128 -4.98 3.38 19.54
C PHE A 128 -6.39 3.66 20.08
N MET A 129 -7.42 2.94 19.59
CA MET A 129 -8.78 3.06 20.10
C MET A 129 -8.87 2.69 21.59
N MET A 130 -8.26 1.57 21.99
CA MET A 130 -8.25 1.11 23.38
C MET A 130 -7.50 2.10 24.29
N MET A 131 -6.38 2.66 23.83
CA MET A 131 -5.63 3.66 24.58
C MET A 131 -6.39 4.98 24.72
N ASN A 132 -7.14 5.42 23.71
CA ASN A 132 -7.98 6.62 23.83
C ASN A 132 -9.10 6.48 24.87
N VAL A 133 -9.57 5.26 25.15
CA VAL A 133 -10.54 5.02 26.24
C VAL A 133 -9.89 5.22 27.62
N ILE A 134 -8.62 4.86 27.78
CA ILE A 134 -7.89 4.97 29.05
C ILE A 134 -7.35 6.40 29.25
N ILE A 135 -6.76 6.97 28.19
CA ILE A 135 -6.15 8.29 28.16
C ILE A 135 -6.78 9.05 26.98
N PRO A 136 -7.82 9.89 27.22
CA PRO A 136 -8.51 10.60 26.16
C PRO A 136 -7.58 11.67 25.56
N LEU A 137 -6.90 11.30 24.47
CA LEU A 137 -6.12 12.22 23.64
C LEU A 137 -7.04 12.99 22.70
N ILE A 138 -8.13 12.35 22.26
CA ILE A 138 -9.18 12.93 21.41
C ILE A 138 -10.46 13.09 22.26
N LYS A 139 -11.16 14.22 22.11
CA LYS A 139 -12.32 14.59 22.95
C LYS A 139 -13.59 13.75 22.68
N ILE A 140 -13.67 13.08 21.53
CA ILE A 140 -14.85 12.35 21.07
C ILE A 140 -14.66 10.84 21.30
N SER A 141 -15.74 10.14 21.66
CA SER A 141 -15.68 8.69 21.89
C SER A 141 -15.31 7.93 20.60
N PRO A 142 -14.44 6.91 20.66
CA PRO A 142 -13.94 6.20 19.48
C PRO A 142 -14.91 5.15 18.91
N LEU A 143 -15.87 4.68 19.71
CA LEU A 143 -16.82 3.61 19.35
C LEU A 143 -17.64 3.83 18.06
N PRO A 144 -18.21 5.02 17.78
CA PRO A 144 -18.94 5.25 16.52
C PRO A 144 -18.05 5.25 15.28
N HIS A 145 -16.73 5.44 15.42
CA HIS A 145 -15.76 5.53 14.31
C HIS A 145 -15.10 4.18 13.96
N THR A 146 -15.73 3.06 14.32
CA THR A 146 -15.21 1.71 14.00
C THR A 146 -15.35 1.38 12.51
N ILE A 147 -16.42 1.84 11.87
CA ILE A 147 -16.60 1.69 10.42
C ILE A 147 -15.52 2.49 9.67
N ASP A 148 -15.21 3.68 10.16
CA ASP A 148 -14.22 4.58 9.58
C ASP A 148 -12.81 3.96 9.55
N VAL A 149 -12.46 3.24 10.63
CA VAL A 149 -11.23 2.44 10.68
C VAL A 149 -11.24 1.35 9.61
N VAL A 150 -12.33 0.62 9.43
CA VAL A 150 -12.40 -0.44 8.40
C VAL A 150 -12.31 0.15 6.99
N VAL A 151 -13.01 1.25 6.72
CA VAL A 151 -13.02 1.90 5.41
C VAL A 151 -11.63 2.48 5.07
N SER A 152 -11.03 3.23 6.00
CA SER A 152 -9.70 3.83 5.82
C SER A 152 -8.59 2.78 5.66
N THR A 153 -8.67 1.65 6.38
CA THR A 153 -7.70 0.57 6.21
C THR A 153 -7.78 -0.06 4.82
N ILE A 154 -8.98 -0.38 4.34
CA ILE A 154 -9.16 -0.93 2.99
C ILE A 154 -8.68 0.08 1.93
N ALA A 155 -9.07 1.34 2.06
CA ALA A 155 -8.65 2.40 1.14
C ALA A 155 -7.12 2.56 1.10
N CYS A 156 -6.47 2.60 2.27
CA CYS A 156 -5.02 2.69 2.39
C CYS A 156 -4.30 1.51 1.72
N ILE A 157 -4.77 0.28 1.92
CA ILE A 157 -4.19 -0.92 1.28
C ILE A 157 -4.31 -0.83 -0.24
N CYS A 158 -5.49 -0.48 -0.75
CA CYS A 158 -5.75 -0.37 -2.17
C CYS A 158 -4.89 0.73 -2.83
N LEU A 159 -4.80 1.91 -2.22
CA LEU A 159 -3.96 3.00 -2.74
C LEU A 159 -2.46 2.65 -2.69
N THR A 160 -1.99 2.06 -1.59
CA THR A 160 -0.59 1.63 -1.45
C THR A 160 -0.21 0.60 -2.52
N LEU A 161 -1.04 -0.43 -2.70
CA LEU A 161 -0.83 -1.45 -3.75
C LEU A 161 -0.84 -0.83 -5.14
N THR A 162 -1.72 0.14 -5.37
CA THR A 162 -1.82 0.83 -6.66
C THR A 162 -0.49 1.51 -7.00
N ILE A 163 0.04 2.29 -6.06
CA ILE A 163 1.31 3.01 -6.24
C ILE A 163 2.44 2.02 -6.50
N ILE A 164 2.57 0.98 -5.67
CA ILE A 164 3.64 -0.03 -5.79
C ILE A 164 3.60 -0.70 -7.17
N LEU A 165 2.42 -1.16 -7.61
CA LEU A 165 2.28 -1.91 -8.84
C LEU A 165 2.49 -1.02 -10.07
N PHE A 166 1.88 0.17 -10.15
CA PHE A 166 2.14 1.09 -11.27
C PHE A 166 3.62 1.41 -11.39
N SER A 167 4.27 1.71 -10.26
CA SER A 167 5.68 2.04 -10.22
C SER A 167 6.56 0.87 -10.67
N SER A 168 6.20 -0.35 -10.26
CA SER A 168 6.88 -1.57 -10.71
C SER A 168 6.74 -1.78 -12.22
N PHE A 169 5.58 -1.50 -12.80
CA PHE A 169 5.34 -1.65 -14.24
C PHE A 169 6.16 -0.64 -15.04
N ILE A 170 6.30 0.60 -14.56
CA ILE A 170 7.20 1.60 -15.14
C ILE A 170 8.64 1.10 -15.09
N GLY A 171 9.09 0.58 -13.94
CA GLY A 171 10.43 0.03 -13.80
C GLY A 171 10.73 -1.12 -14.77
N ILE A 172 9.77 -2.01 -15.01
CA ILE A 172 9.92 -3.09 -16.00
C ILE A 172 9.94 -2.51 -17.42
N LYS A 173 9.03 -1.59 -17.76
CA LYS A 173 8.94 -1.00 -19.10
C LYS A 173 10.21 -0.26 -19.50
N LEU A 174 10.82 0.44 -18.55
CA LEU A 174 12.06 1.20 -18.77
C LEU A 174 13.34 0.37 -18.54
N ASN A 175 13.21 -0.94 -18.29
CA ASN A 175 14.34 -1.82 -17.96
C ASN A 175 15.24 -1.30 -16.82
N SER A 176 14.65 -0.73 -15.77
CA SER A 176 15.40 -0.17 -14.65
C SER A 176 14.65 -0.30 -13.33
N THR A 177 15.29 -0.93 -12.34
CA THR A 177 14.77 -1.02 -10.97
C THR A 177 14.73 0.35 -10.28
N VAL A 178 15.74 1.19 -10.53
CA VAL A 178 15.88 2.51 -9.91
C VAL A 178 14.77 3.45 -10.39
N GLN A 179 14.46 3.46 -11.68
CA GLN A 179 13.37 4.29 -12.22
C GLN A 179 12.00 3.88 -11.68
N GLY A 180 11.80 2.59 -11.39
CA GLY A 180 10.63 2.10 -10.67
C GLY A 180 10.53 2.68 -9.25
N ILE A 181 11.64 2.89 -8.54
CA ILE A 181 11.58 3.51 -7.20
C ILE A 181 11.30 5.01 -7.30
N ILE A 182 11.95 5.71 -8.23
CA ILE A 182 11.74 7.15 -8.46
C ILE A 182 10.29 7.46 -8.80
N ALA A 183 9.66 6.64 -9.67
CA ALA A 183 8.25 6.82 -10.02
C ALA A 183 7.32 6.71 -8.80
N SER A 184 7.66 5.90 -7.80
CA SER A 184 6.83 5.72 -6.61
C SER A 184 6.88 6.96 -5.73
N ILE A 185 8.06 7.56 -5.59
CA ILE A 185 8.22 8.85 -4.89
C ILE A 185 7.36 9.92 -5.56
N VAL A 186 7.39 9.99 -6.90
CA VAL A 186 6.56 10.95 -7.66
C VAL A 186 5.07 10.69 -7.43
N PHE A 187 4.62 9.43 -7.54
CA PHE A 187 3.22 9.08 -7.30
C PHE A 187 2.76 9.38 -5.87
N VAL A 188 3.60 9.13 -4.87
CA VAL A 188 3.30 9.46 -3.47
C VAL A 188 3.09 10.96 -3.31
N VAL A 189 3.94 11.81 -3.90
CA VAL A 189 3.78 13.27 -3.82
C VAL A 189 2.45 13.72 -4.43
N PHE A 190 2.05 13.15 -5.58
CA PHE A 190 0.78 13.52 -6.22
C PHE A 190 -0.46 12.96 -5.51
N LEU A 191 -0.43 11.70 -5.07
CA LEU A 191 -1.60 11.01 -4.53
C LEU A 191 -1.80 11.25 -3.03
N SER A 192 -0.76 11.61 -2.27
CA SER A 192 -0.85 11.82 -0.81
C SER A 192 -1.78 12.96 -0.42
N ASN A 193 -1.70 14.10 -1.10
CA ASN A 193 -2.58 15.24 -0.81
C ASN A 193 -4.04 14.89 -1.13
N LEU A 194 -4.28 14.18 -2.24
CA LEU A 194 -5.61 13.71 -2.60
C LEU A 194 -6.14 12.69 -1.60
N SER A 195 -5.31 11.74 -1.16
CA SER A 195 -5.71 10.74 -0.17
C SER A 195 -6.00 11.38 1.17
N ALA A 196 -5.19 12.35 1.62
CA ALA A 196 -5.42 13.06 2.88
C ALA A 196 -6.78 13.76 2.87
N ILE A 197 -7.07 14.59 1.87
CA ILE A 197 -8.34 15.33 1.80
C ILE A 197 -9.54 14.37 1.78
N THR A 198 -9.46 13.31 0.98
CA THR A 198 -10.58 12.35 0.85
C THR A 198 -10.77 11.52 2.12
N LEU A 199 -9.71 11.05 2.77
CA LEU A 199 -9.79 10.28 4.00
C LEU A 199 -10.23 11.12 5.21
N MET A 200 -9.91 12.41 5.24
CA MET A 200 -10.28 13.28 6.35
C MET A 200 -11.75 13.73 6.29
N SER A 201 -12.29 13.94 5.08
CA SER A 201 -13.61 14.56 4.90
C SER A 201 -14.67 13.62 4.32
N TYR A 202 -14.29 12.62 3.51
CA TYR A 202 -15.22 11.79 2.75
C TYR A 202 -14.72 10.35 2.61
N GLU A 203 -14.76 9.59 3.70
CA GLU A 203 -14.16 8.25 3.75
C GLU A 203 -14.74 7.26 2.71
N PHE A 204 -16.05 7.28 2.47
CA PHE A 204 -16.66 6.46 1.41
C PHE A 204 -16.20 6.86 0.00
N LEU A 205 -15.95 8.15 -0.23
CA LEU A 205 -15.39 8.62 -1.50
C LEU A 205 -13.95 8.13 -1.65
N SER A 206 -13.16 8.13 -0.57
CA SER A 206 -11.80 7.59 -0.57
C SER A 206 -11.77 6.11 -0.96
N LEU A 207 -12.73 5.31 -0.48
CA LEU A 207 -12.89 3.90 -0.84
C LEU A 207 -13.19 3.73 -2.34
N LEU A 208 -14.12 4.54 -2.87
CA LEU A 208 -14.49 4.50 -4.29
C LEU A 208 -13.30 4.85 -5.18
N VAL A 209 -12.54 5.89 -4.82
CA VAL A 209 -11.29 6.27 -5.52
C VAL A 209 -10.28 5.13 -5.44
N ALA A 210 -10.09 4.53 -4.27
CA ALA A 210 -9.14 3.43 -4.09
C ALA A 210 -9.51 2.19 -4.93
N ILE A 211 -10.80 1.86 -5.03
CA ILE A 211 -11.30 0.78 -5.90
C ILE A 211 -11.07 1.14 -7.38
N ALA A 212 -11.39 2.37 -7.80
CA ALA A 212 -11.16 2.80 -9.17
C ALA A 212 -9.67 2.67 -9.56
N MET A 213 -8.78 3.08 -8.66
CA MET A 213 -7.33 2.99 -8.85
C MET A 213 -6.83 1.53 -8.92
N ILE A 214 -7.36 0.63 -8.10
CA ILE A 214 -6.98 -0.80 -8.19
C ILE A 214 -7.43 -1.41 -9.52
N VAL A 215 -8.61 -1.04 -10.01
CA VAL A 215 -9.11 -1.50 -11.31
C VAL A 215 -8.18 -1.01 -12.43
N LEU A 216 -7.81 0.27 -12.42
CA LEU A 216 -6.87 0.83 -13.40
C LEU A 216 -5.52 0.10 -13.39
N VAL A 217 -4.99 -0.22 -12.21
CA VAL A 217 -3.73 -0.98 -12.07
C VAL A 217 -3.86 -2.40 -12.60
N THR A 218 -4.97 -3.09 -12.34
CA THR A 218 -5.16 -4.45 -12.86
C THR A 218 -5.24 -4.46 -14.39
N ILE A 219 -5.89 -3.46 -15.00
CA ILE A 219 -5.92 -3.27 -16.45
C ILE A 219 -4.50 -3.02 -16.99
N ALA A 220 -3.73 -2.15 -16.34
CA ALA A 220 -2.34 -1.89 -16.69
C ALA A 220 -1.47 -3.16 -16.58
N GLY A 221 -1.68 -3.96 -15.53
CA GLY A 221 -1.00 -5.25 -15.34
C GLY A 221 -1.33 -6.27 -16.43
N ILE A 222 -2.59 -6.35 -16.86
CA ILE A 222 -3.00 -7.22 -17.98
C ILE A 222 -2.34 -6.76 -19.29
N SER A 223 -2.33 -5.45 -19.55
CA SER A 223 -1.65 -4.86 -20.71
C SER A 223 -0.15 -5.18 -20.69
N MET A 224 0.48 -5.06 -19.53
CA MET A 224 1.90 -5.38 -19.35
C MET A 224 2.20 -6.85 -19.60
N GLY A 225 1.39 -7.77 -19.05
CA GLY A 225 1.53 -9.21 -19.30
C GLY A 225 1.40 -9.57 -20.77
N ARG A 226 0.50 -8.90 -21.52
CA ARG A 226 0.40 -9.06 -22.99
C ARG A 226 1.63 -8.49 -23.72
N SER A 227 2.21 -7.39 -23.25
CA SER A 227 3.43 -6.83 -23.83
C SER A 227 4.65 -7.72 -23.62
N ILE A 228 4.72 -8.43 -22.50
CA ILE A 228 5.80 -9.41 -22.22
C ILE A 228 5.70 -10.59 -23.20
N ASP A 229 4.49 -11.10 -23.43
CA ASP A 229 4.17 -12.18 -24.38
C ASP A 229 4.65 -11.84 -25.82
N LYS A 230 4.34 -10.62 -26.29
CA LYS A 230 4.71 -10.17 -27.65
C LYS A 230 6.23 -10.10 -27.86
N ASN A 231 6.98 -9.85 -26.80
CA ASN A 231 8.44 -9.82 -26.85
C ASN A 231 9.07 -11.24 -26.85
N GLU A 232 8.27 -12.31 -26.74
CA GLU A 232 8.73 -13.71 -26.90
C GLU A 232 8.70 -14.19 -28.35
N ALA A 233 7.96 -13.50 -29.23
CA ALA A 233 7.76 -13.88 -30.63
C ALA A 233 8.81 -13.26 -31.61
N LEU A 234 9.82 -12.57 -31.08
CA LEU A 234 10.95 -11.97 -31.79
C LEU A 234 12.25 -12.60 -31.28
#